data_AF-A0A1I7WCS0-F1
#
_entry.id   AF-A0A1I7WCS0-F1
#
_cell.length_a   1.000
_cell.length_b   1.000
_cell.length_c   1.000
_cell.angle_alpha   90.00
_cell.angle_beta   90.00
_cell.angle_gamma   90.00
#
_symmetry.space_group_name_H-M   'P 1'
#
loop_
_entity.id
_entity.type
_entity.pdbx_description
1 polymer ?
#
loop_
_entity_poly.entity_id
_entity_poly.type
_entity_poly.pdbx_seq_one_letter_code
_entity_poly.pdbx_strand_id
1 'polypeptide(L)'
;MHQHGPDTQVLIVGNGPAGLSLSAFLSGVLPFYNSDSPHPDPLVHHKLSERLDESLIDQDLSWCDSRDELGDFSRPLSVLYDSLVRPGADLGGHLPSSLQWETIPNREVPHIVLGETSVGGSWNNYDGQTTMIEYGLDKWVYYSLSYTEAG
;
A
#
# COMPACT_ATOMS: atom_id res chain seq x y z
N MET A 1 17.96 -14.97 -37.90
CA MET A 1 18.18 -14.98 -36.43
C MET A 1 16.87 -14.58 -35.78
N HIS A 2 16.13 -15.53 -35.21
CA HIS A 2 14.99 -15.20 -34.36
C HIS A 2 15.54 -14.76 -33.01
N GLN A 3 15.42 -13.46 -32.71
CA GLN A 3 15.70 -12.99 -31.35
C GLN A 3 14.64 -13.62 -30.44
N HIS A 4 15.08 -14.44 -29.49
CA HIS A 4 14.19 -14.84 -28.39
C HIS A 4 13.86 -13.58 -27.62
N GLY A 5 12.58 -13.20 -27.60
CA GLY A 5 12.10 -12.15 -26.72
C GLY A 5 12.42 -12.50 -25.26
N PRO A 6 12.39 -11.53 -24.34
CA PRO A 6 12.63 -11.81 -22.94
C PRO A 6 11.68 -12.92 -22.45
N ASP A 7 12.24 -13.91 -21.77
CA ASP A 7 11.50 -15.04 -21.17
C ASP A 7 10.82 -14.56 -19.88
N THR A 8 9.89 -13.61 -20.03
CA THR A 8 9.15 -12.99 -18.94
C THR A 8 7.68 -13.37 -19.06
N GLN A 9 7.06 -13.75 -17.94
CA GLN A 9 5.67 -14.22 -17.94
C GLN A 9 4.68 -13.05 -17.89
N VAL A 10 5.10 -11.91 -17.33
CA VAL A 10 4.23 -10.77 -17.07
C VAL A 10 4.82 -9.49 -17.66
N LEU A 11 4.00 -8.76 -18.41
CA LEU A 11 4.31 -7.43 -18.90
C LEU A 11 3.43 -6.40 -18.20
N ILE A 12 4.04 -5.48 -17.44
CA ILE A 12 3.35 -4.36 -16.80
C ILE A 12 3.44 -3.14 -17.72
N VAL A 13 2.29 -2.61 -18.14
CA VAL A 13 2.21 -1.39 -18.94
C VAL A 13 1.85 -0.21 -18.05
N GLY A 14 2.80 0.72 -17.89
CA GLY A 14 2.75 1.88 -17.01
C GLY A 14 3.78 1.76 -15.88
N ASN A 15 4.72 2.72 -15.80
CA ASN A 15 5.75 2.79 -14.75
C ASN A 15 5.44 3.85 -13.67
N GLY A 16 4.17 4.14 -13.47
CA GLY A 16 3.66 4.96 -12.36
C GLY A 16 3.56 4.19 -11.04
N PRO A 17 2.95 4.80 -10.00
CA PRO A 17 2.87 4.23 -8.65
C PRO A 17 2.28 2.81 -8.65
N ALA A 18 1.13 2.62 -9.29
CA ALA A 18 0.47 1.32 -9.33
C ALA A 18 1.31 0.24 -10.04
N GLY A 19 2.00 0.59 -11.14
CA GLY A 19 2.85 -0.33 -11.88
C GLY A 19 4.09 -0.74 -11.08
N LEU A 20 4.70 0.20 -10.36
CA LEU A 20 5.83 -0.08 -9.47
C LEU A 20 5.41 -0.86 -8.23
N SER A 21 4.25 -0.56 -7.65
CA SER A 21 3.69 -1.36 -6.54
C SER A 21 3.45 -2.80 -6.97
N LEU A 22 2.84 -3.02 -8.15
CA LEU A 22 2.66 -4.37 -8.68
C LEU A 22 4.00 -5.06 -8.95
N SER A 23 4.98 -4.35 -9.52
CA SER A 23 6.33 -4.86 -9.75
C SER A 23 7.01 -5.29 -8.44
N ALA A 24 6.84 -4.53 -7.36
CA ALA A 24 7.37 -4.90 -6.04
C ALA A 24 6.75 -6.22 -5.54
N PHE A 25 5.43 -6.35 -5.59
CA PHE A 25 4.75 -7.60 -5.19
C PHE A 25 5.19 -8.80 -6.05
N LEU A 26 5.29 -8.64 -7.36
CA LEU A 26 5.78 -9.69 -8.26
C LEU A 26 7.28 -10.00 -8.06
N SER A 27 8.06 -9.06 -7.51
CA SER A 27 9.45 -9.31 -7.08
C SER A 27 9.53 -10.05 -5.75
N GLY A 28 8.38 -10.42 -5.16
CA GLY A 28 8.31 -11.08 -3.86
C GLY A 28 8.41 -10.13 -2.66
N VAL A 29 8.26 -8.82 -2.84
CA VAL A 29 8.22 -7.86 -1.72
C VAL A 29 6.81 -7.84 -1.14
N LEU A 30 6.66 -8.37 0.07
CA LEU A 30 5.37 -8.67 0.68
C LEU A 30 5.20 -8.03 2.06
N PRO A 31 3.99 -7.55 2.40
CA PRO A 31 3.71 -6.94 3.69
C PRO A 31 3.32 -8.01 4.70
N PHE A 32 3.89 -7.91 5.90
CA PHE A 32 3.57 -8.72 7.07
C PHE A 32 3.15 -7.80 8.22
N TYR A 33 2.38 -8.35 9.15
CA TYR A 33 2.03 -7.62 10.36
C TYR A 33 3.22 -7.59 11.33
N ASN A 34 3.58 -6.41 11.80
CA ASN A 34 4.64 -6.22 12.78
C ASN A 34 4.06 -6.18 14.20
N SER A 35 4.20 -7.29 14.95
CA SER A 35 3.75 -7.37 16.34
C SER A 35 4.57 -6.51 17.32
N ASP A 36 5.79 -6.13 16.96
CA ASP A 36 6.64 -5.25 17.78
C ASP A 36 6.19 -3.78 17.72
N SER A 37 5.39 -3.42 16.71
CA SER A 37 4.72 -2.12 16.57
C SER A 37 3.22 -2.34 16.42
N PRO A 38 2.54 -2.72 17.52
CA PRO A 38 1.16 -3.19 17.46
C PRO A 38 0.19 -2.09 17.04
N HIS A 39 -0.93 -2.50 16.46
CA HIS A 39 -1.98 -1.61 16.04
C HIS A 39 -2.74 -1.12 17.29
N PRO A 40 -3.11 0.18 17.39
CA PRO A 40 -3.73 0.74 18.59
C PRO A 40 -5.13 0.18 18.88
N ASP A 41 -5.84 -0.29 17.86
CA ASP A 41 -7.08 -1.06 18.04
C ASP A 41 -6.76 -2.51 18.46
N PRO A 42 -7.16 -2.94 19.67
CA PRO A 42 -6.91 -4.29 20.17
C PRO A 42 -7.55 -5.40 19.34
N LEU A 43 -8.69 -5.16 18.69
CA LEU A 43 -9.37 -6.15 17.85
C LEU A 43 -8.57 -6.40 16.57
N VAL A 44 -8.10 -5.33 15.93
CA VAL A 44 -7.22 -5.41 14.76
C VAL A 44 -5.91 -6.11 15.12
N HIS A 45 -5.30 -5.69 16.23
CA HIS A 45 -4.06 -6.32 16.69
C HIS A 45 -4.27 -7.82 16.94
N HIS A 46 -5.35 -8.21 17.63
CA HIS A 46 -5.67 -9.60 17.88
C HIS A 46 -5.82 -10.40 16.58
N LYS A 47 -6.64 -9.90 15.64
CA LYS A 47 -6.89 -10.56 14.35
C LYS A 47 -5.64 -10.76 13.53
N LEU A 48 -4.81 -9.73 13.41
CA LEU A 48 -3.57 -9.80 12.63
C LEU A 48 -2.46 -10.61 13.33
N SER A 49 -2.52 -10.73 14.66
CA SER A 49 -1.60 -11.57 15.42
C SER A 49 -1.90 -13.07 15.31
N GLU A 50 -3.06 -13.46 14.77
CA GLU A 50 -3.41 -14.88 14.57
C GLU A 50 -2.51 -15.56 13.51
N ARG A 51 -1.92 -14.79 12.58
CA ARG A 51 -1.13 -15.31 11.44
C ARG A 51 0.10 -14.45 11.12
N LEU A 52 1.00 -14.31 12.08
CA LEU A 52 2.23 -13.50 11.93
C LEU A 52 3.22 -14.05 10.89
N ASP A 53 3.15 -15.35 10.62
CA ASP A 53 3.99 -16.07 9.67
C ASP A 53 3.51 -15.98 8.21
N GLU A 54 2.42 -15.26 7.96
CA GLU A 54 1.82 -15.12 6.64
C GLU A 54 1.71 -13.65 6.21
N SER A 55 1.93 -13.41 4.92
CA SER A 55 1.79 -12.06 4.38
C SER A 55 0.33 -11.63 4.41
N LEU A 56 0.10 -10.35 4.69
CA LEU A 56 -1.24 -9.75 4.71
C LEU A 56 -2.00 -9.94 3.40
N ILE A 57 -1.32 -10.09 2.26
CA ILE A 57 -1.99 -10.33 0.97
C ILE A 57 -2.51 -11.76 0.79
N ASP A 58 -2.06 -12.72 1.62
CA ASP A 58 -2.52 -14.10 1.60
C ASP A 58 -3.48 -14.43 2.75
N GLN A 59 -3.57 -13.55 3.75
CA GLN A 59 -4.48 -13.71 4.87
C GLN A 59 -5.93 -13.44 4.45
N ASP A 60 -6.87 -14.08 5.14
CA ASP A 60 -8.29 -13.75 5.03
C ASP A 60 -8.60 -12.52 5.88
N LEU A 61 -8.76 -11.38 5.20
CA LEU A 61 -9.08 -10.09 5.82
C LEU A 61 -10.57 -9.72 5.71
N SER A 62 -11.45 -10.66 5.35
CA SER A 62 -12.91 -10.42 5.21
C SER A 62 -13.58 -9.93 6.50
N TRP A 63 -12.97 -10.17 7.66
CA TRP A 63 -13.42 -9.61 8.94
C TRP A 63 -13.39 -8.08 8.97
N CYS A 64 -12.62 -7.42 8.09
CA CYS A 64 -12.60 -5.97 7.96
C CYS A 64 -13.93 -5.41 7.46
N ASP A 65 -14.66 -6.16 6.64
CA ASP A 65 -15.95 -5.74 6.07
C ASP A 65 -17.04 -5.67 7.15
N SER A 66 -16.85 -6.39 8.26
CA SER A 66 -17.80 -6.44 9.37
C SER A 66 -17.60 -5.33 10.42
N ARG A 67 -16.59 -4.46 10.26
CA ARG A 67 -16.31 -3.38 11.21
C ARG A 67 -17.05 -2.09 10.82
N ASP A 68 -18.10 -1.79 11.57
CA ASP A 68 -18.77 -0.47 11.58
C ASP A 68 -17.81 0.68 12.01
N GLU A 69 -16.73 0.35 12.71
CA GLU A 69 -15.74 1.30 13.25
C GLU A 69 -14.80 1.87 12.18
N LEU A 70 -14.62 1.15 11.07
CA LEU A 70 -14.01 1.69 9.87
C LEU A 70 -15.03 2.51 9.07
N GLY A 71 -16.12 3.00 9.67
CA GLY A 71 -17.16 3.77 8.98
C GLY A 71 -17.86 2.98 7.87
N ASP A 72 -18.90 3.57 7.27
CA ASP A 72 -19.48 3.08 6.01
C ASP A 72 -18.53 3.42 4.84
N PHE A 73 -17.23 3.14 5.00
CA PHE A 73 -16.23 3.41 3.98
C PHE A 73 -16.32 2.33 2.92
N SER A 74 -16.52 2.78 1.67
CA SER A 74 -16.62 1.91 0.49
C SER A 74 -15.40 1.01 0.21
N ARG A 75 -14.35 1.06 1.04
CA ARG A 75 -13.04 0.39 0.86
C ARG A 75 -12.38 -0.02 2.19
N PRO A 76 -12.95 -0.96 2.95
CA PRO A 76 -12.46 -1.36 4.29
C PRO A 76 -11.01 -1.84 4.29
N LEU A 77 -10.57 -2.57 3.26
CA LEU A 77 -9.18 -3.00 3.13
C LEU A 77 -8.21 -1.84 2.96
N SER A 78 -8.56 -0.83 2.15
CA SER A 78 -7.70 0.34 1.95
C SER A 78 -7.49 1.08 3.27
N VAL A 79 -8.57 1.24 4.05
CA VAL A 79 -8.51 1.92 5.35
C VAL A 79 -7.72 1.10 6.37
N LEU A 80 -7.84 -0.24 6.37
CA LEU A 80 -6.96 -1.09 7.17
C LEU A 80 -5.48 -0.87 6.81
N TYR A 81 -5.12 -0.93 5.53
CA TYR A 81 -3.73 -0.74 5.12
C TYR A 81 -3.21 0.65 5.50
N ASP A 82 -4.02 1.70 5.33
CA ASP A 82 -3.66 3.05 5.77
C ASP A 82 -3.45 3.13 7.29
N SER A 83 -4.30 2.48 8.08
CA SER A 83 -4.18 2.42 9.53
C SER A 83 -2.98 1.59 10.00
N LEU A 84 -2.51 0.62 9.19
CA LEU A 84 -1.29 -0.14 9.47
C LEU A 84 -0.02 0.65 9.08
N VAL A 85 -0.05 1.39 7.97
CA VAL A 85 1.10 2.21 7.53
C VAL A 85 1.31 3.39 8.50
N ARG A 86 0.24 4.04 8.95
CA ARG A 86 0.28 5.17 9.90
C ARG A 86 -0.74 4.99 11.02
N PRO A 87 -0.44 4.18 12.04
CA PRO A 87 -1.38 3.93 13.12
C PRO A 87 -1.73 5.21 13.90
N GLY A 88 -3.03 5.46 14.07
CA GLY A 88 -3.53 6.63 14.80
C GLY A 88 -3.36 7.98 14.10
N ALA A 89 -3.04 8.01 12.80
CA ALA A 89 -2.88 9.25 12.04
C ALA A 89 -4.12 10.17 12.09
N ASP A 90 -5.32 9.60 12.07
CA ASP A 90 -6.58 10.35 12.16
C ASP A 90 -6.75 11.09 13.49
N LEU A 91 -6.05 10.62 14.53
CA LEU A 91 -6.01 11.24 15.86
C LEU A 91 -4.78 12.16 16.03
N GLY A 92 -4.04 12.43 14.96
CA GLY A 92 -2.78 13.19 14.98
C GLY A 92 -1.62 12.41 15.61
N GLY A 93 -1.74 11.09 15.72
CA GLY A 93 -0.68 10.23 16.23
C GLY A 93 0.48 10.07 15.24
N HIS A 94 1.68 9.89 15.78
CA HIS A 94 2.90 9.58 15.02
C HIS A 94 3.48 8.24 15.49
N LEU A 95 2.67 7.18 15.43
CA LEU A 95 3.10 5.83 15.79
C LEU A 95 3.94 5.21 14.67
N PRO A 96 4.88 4.30 14.99
CA PRO A 96 5.59 3.53 13.97
C PRO A 96 4.62 2.65 13.17
N SER A 97 4.99 2.35 11.92
CA SER A 97 4.24 1.45 11.05
C SER A 97 4.06 0.08 11.70
N SER A 98 2.83 -0.44 11.66
CA SER A 98 2.50 -1.82 12.00
C SER A 98 2.74 -2.79 10.83
N LEU A 99 3.29 -2.32 9.71
CA LEU A 99 3.77 -3.16 8.61
C LEU A 99 5.27 -3.41 8.70
N GLN A 100 5.64 -4.65 8.41
CA GLN A 100 7.00 -5.08 8.07
C GLN A 100 6.99 -5.56 6.62
N TRP A 101 7.98 -5.14 5.83
CA TRP A 101 8.11 -5.57 4.44
C TRP A 101 9.24 -6.59 4.32
N GLU A 102 8.95 -7.72 3.70
CA GLU A 102 9.92 -8.80 3.51
C GLU A 102 10.02 -9.19 2.04
N THR A 103 11.24 -9.50 1.60
CA THR A 103 11.45 -10.08 0.27
C THR A 103 11.46 -11.59 0.37
N ILE A 104 10.54 -12.26 -0.30
CA ILE A 104 10.39 -13.71 -0.35
C ILE A 104 10.81 -14.20 -1.75
N PRO A 105 12.07 -14.65 -1.96
CA PRO A 105 12.58 -14.98 -3.29
C PRO A 105 11.76 -16.06 -4.01
N ASN A 106 11.21 -17.02 -3.27
CA ASN A 106 10.40 -18.10 -3.82
C ASN A 106 9.04 -17.64 -4.36
N ARG A 107 8.67 -16.38 -4.17
CA ARG A 107 7.45 -15.78 -4.68
C ARG A 107 7.69 -14.82 -5.83
N GLU A 108 8.93 -14.73 -6.33
CA GLU A 108 9.24 -13.97 -7.52
C GLU A 108 8.52 -14.53 -8.75
N VAL A 109 7.89 -13.64 -9.51
CA VAL A 109 7.32 -13.87 -10.82
C VAL A 109 8.11 -13.01 -11.81
N PRO A 110 8.85 -13.60 -12.76
CA PRO A 110 9.62 -12.84 -13.75
C PRO A 110 8.71 -11.89 -14.54
N HIS A 111 9.01 -10.59 -14.49
CA HIS A 111 8.21 -9.54 -15.13
C HIS A 111 9.06 -8.40 -15.69
N ILE A 112 8.47 -7.65 -16.62
CA ILE A 112 9.05 -6.42 -17.18
C ILE A 112 8.05 -5.28 -17.01
N VAL A 113 8.55 -4.11 -16.61
CA VAL A 113 7.78 -2.86 -16.54
C VAL A 113 8.14 -1.97 -17.73
N LEU A 114 7.13 -1.59 -18.51
CA LEU A 114 7.27 -0.59 -19.56
C LEU A 114 6.59 0.70 -19.14
N GLY A 115 7.23 1.83 -19.42
CA GLY A 115 6.59 3.13 -19.27
C GLY A 115 7.22 4.16 -20.18
N GLU A 116 6.40 5.09 -20.63
CA GLU A 116 6.80 6.21 -21.50
C GLU A 116 7.40 7.36 -20.69
N THR A 117 7.08 7.45 -19.40
CA THR A 117 7.54 8.50 -18.48
C THR A 117 8.79 8.08 -17.70
N SER A 118 9.36 9.01 -16.93
CA SER A 118 10.33 8.67 -15.88
C SER A 118 9.76 7.65 -14.88
N VAL A 119 10.63 6.83 -14.29
CA VAL A 119 10.25 5.88 -13.23
C VAL A 119 9.48 6.61 -12.12
N GLY A 120 8.35 6.06 -11.70
CA GLY A 120 7.44 6.69 -10.74
C GLY A 120 6.30 7.44 -11.40
N GLY A 121 6.37 7.72 -12.71
CA GLY A 121 5.29 8.35 -13.48
C GLY A 121 4.82 9.65 -12.84
N SER A 122 3.57 9.68 -12.38
CA SER A 122 2.97 10.84 -11.70
C SER A 122 3.73 11.28 -10.44
N TRP A 123 4.49 10.39 -9.78
CA TRP A 123 5.33 10.77 -8.63
C TRP A 123 6.36 11.86 -8.96
N ASN A 124 6.80 11.95 -10.21
CA ASN A 124 7.76 12.97 -10.64
C ASN A 124 7.14 14.37 -10.77
N ASN A 125 5.80 14.45 -10.82
CA ASN A 125 5.06 15.68 -11.10
C ASN A 125 4.32 16.21 -9.88
N TYR A 126 4.44 15.55 -8.72
CA TYR A 126 3.92 16.10 -7.47
C TYR A 126 4.92 17.14 -6.95
N ASP A 127 4.57 18.42 -7.07
CA ASP A 127 5.20 19.45 -6.26
C ASP A 127 4.65 19.38 -4.82
N GLY A 128 5.37 19.95 -3.86
CA GLY A 128 4.95 20.00 -2.44
C GLY A 128 3.65 20.79 -2.18
N GLN A 129 2.92 21.17 -3.22
CA GLN A 129 1.62 21.84 -3.18
C GLN A 129 0.50 21.01 -3.81
N THR A 130 0.77 19.75 -4.17
CA THR A 130 -0.22 18.84 -4.73
C THR A 130 -1.41 18.73 -3.77
N THR A 131 -2.53 19.33 -4.17
CA THR A 131 -3.79 19.26 -3.43
C THR A 131 -4.51 18.00 -3.85
N MET A 132 -4.69 17.08 -2.91
CA MET A 132 -5.55 15.92 -3.13
C MET A 132 -7.00 16.38 -3.00
N ILE A 133 -7.79 16.15 -4.04
CA ILE A 133 -9.20 16.49 -4.09
C ILE A 133 -10.00 15.19 -4.00
N GLU A 134 -10.80 15.04 -2.96
CA GLU A 134 -11.77 13.96 -2.83
C GLU A 134 -13.19 14.52 -3.03
N TYR A 135 -13.98 13.84 -3.87
CA TYR A 135 -15.37 14.22 -4.13
C TYR A 135 -16.30 13.35 -3.27
N GLY A 136 -16.74 13.90 -2.14
CA GLY A 136 -17.83 13.35 -1.32
C GLY A 136 -19.18 13.93 -1.77
N LEU A 137 -20.24 13.12 -1.65
CA LEU A 137 -21.57 13.30 -2.29
C LEU A 137 -22.29 14.65 -2.13
N ASP A 138 -21.77 15.64 -1.40
CA ASP A 138 -22.32 17.00 -1.41
C ASP A 138 -21.33 18.13 -1.01
N LYS A 139 -20.03 17.85 -0.82
CA LYS A 139 -19.04 18.89 -0.47
C LYS A 139 -17.62 18.59 -0.97
N TRP A 140 -16.96 19.64 -1.44
CA TRP A 140 -15.51 19.63 -1.69
C TRP A 140 -14.76 19.66 -0.35
N VAL A 141 -13.88 18.68 -0.13
CA VAL A 141 -12.92 18.70 0.97
C VAL A 141 -11.53 18.84 0.37
N TYR A 142 -10.81 19.87 0.82
CA TYR A 142 -9.44 20.17 0.38
C TYR A 142 -8.47 19.70 1.46
N TYR A 143 -7.57 18.79 1.11
CA TYR A 143 -6.45 18.41 1.97
C TYR A 143 -5.15 18.95 1.36
N SER A 144 -4.49 19.87 2.07
CA SER A 144 -3.14 20.30 1.75
C SER A 144 -2.16 19.50 2.61
N LEU A 145 -1.37 18.63 1.98
CA LEU A 145 -0.25 17.95 2.63
C LEU A 145 1.00 18.82 2.45
N SER A 146 1.44 19.49 3.51
CA SER A 146 2.73 20.18 3.53
C SER A 146 3.79 19.21 4.07
N TYR A 147 4.65 18.70 3.19
CA TYR A 147 5.88 18.03 3.61
C TYR A 147 6.96 19.10 3.81
N THR A 148 7.58 19.12 4.98
CA THR A 148 8.84 19.85 5.18
C THR A 148 9.97 18.91 4.79
N GLU A 149 10.78 19.30 3.82
CA GLU A 149 12.03 18.59 3.51
C GLU A 149 12.92 18.62 4.77
N ALA A 150 13.27 17.45 5.28
CA ALA A 150 14.34 17.33 6.26
C ALA A 150 15.66 17.55 5.50
N GLY A 151 16.25 18.72 5.69
CA GLY A 151 17.61 19.04 5.24
C GLY A 151 18.70 18.39 6.09
#